data_AF-A0A7L5ARV6-F1
#
_entry.id   AF-A0A7L5ARV6-F1
#
_cell.length_a   1.000
_cell.length_b   1.000
_cell.length_c   1.000
_cell.angle_alpha   90.00
_cell.angle_beta   90.00
_cell.angle_gamma   90.00
#
_symmetry.space_group_name_H-M   'P 1'
#
loop_
_entity.id
_entity.type
_entity.pdbx_description
1 polymer ?
#
loop_
_entity_poly.entity_id
_entity_poly.type
_entity_poly.pdbx_seq_one_letter_code
_entity_poly.pdbx_strand_id
1 'polypeptide(L)'
;MSTTIDVYSTTDVFPLVHQTRARTEELFRELLARHGIDSTLDVTACYPRERGEELRMVPPDVRWTPGLEIGFGYWLNGVWDSNSWPECLVRDDDDLIYEDDPDALAYPSFIGRWGLLPELAHRLAPETLDLIDARRHYWSEYRNAAGPAVASTGYGLAAAALAEATDGVIASFDSAFELEHNGETAEEFLSWWGDHQINFYGKKRFLRSHWENQS
;
A
#
# COMPACT_ATOMS: atom_id res chain seq x y z
N MET A 1 10.77 12.04 6.07
CA MET A 1 10.85 11.56 4.68
C MET A 1 9.53 10.87 4.40
N SER A 2 8.96 11.11 3.22
CA SER A 2 7.80 10.30 2.81
C SER A 2 8.30 8.91 2.43
N THR A 3 7.49 7.90 2.72
CA THR A 3 7.72 6.53 2.31
C THR A 3 6.50 6.00 1.55
N THR A 4 6.72 5.15 0.58
CA THR A 4 5.72 4.58 -0.32
C THR A 4 5.86 3.07 -0.29
N ILE A 5 4.71 2.42 -0.35
CA ILE A 5 4.64 0.97 -0.58
C ILE A 5 3.91 0.79 -1.90
N ASP A 6 4.61 0.18 -2.85
CA ASP A 6 4.11 -0.08 -4.18
C ASP A 6 3.65 -1.53 -4.29
N VAL A 7 2.63 -1.74 -5.11
CA VAL A 7 2.06 -3.05 -5.44
C VAL A 7 2.08 -3.24 -6.94
N TYR A 8 2.83 -4.25 -7.37
CA TYR A 8 3.00 -4.61 -8.77
C TYR A 8 2.15 -5.84 -9.09
N SER A 9 1.12 -5.65 -9.91
CA SER A 9 0.18 -6.71 -10.25
C SER A 9 0.80 -7.77 -11.15
N THR A 10 0.37 -9.02 -11.01
CA THR A 10 0.59 -10.06 -12.02
C THR A 10 -0.68 -10.33 -12.88
N THR A 11 -1.78 -9.65 -12.58
CA THR A 11 -3.08 -9.81 -13.24
C THR A 11 -3.53 -8.53 -13.95
N ASP A 12 -4.57 -8.57 -14.79
CA ASP A 12 -5.17 -7.38 -15.43
C ASP A 12 -6.39 -6.86 -14.65
N VAL A 13 -6.59 -7.37 -13.44
CA VAL A 13 -7.78 -7.10 -12.64
C VAL A 13 -7.62 -5.78 -11.91
N PHE A 14 -8.62 -4.91 -12.10
CA PHE A 14 -8.83 -3.76 -11.23
C PHE A 14 -9.87 -4.09 -10.16
N PRO A 15 -9.46 -4.30 -8.88
CA PRO A 15 -10.39 -4.64 -7.82
C PRO A 15 -11.36 -3.48 -7.53
N LEU A 16 -12.47 -3.78 -6.85
CA LEU A 16 -13.38 -2.74 -6.38
C LEU A 16 -12.78 -2.04 -5.17
N VAL A 17 -12.86 -0.71 -5.13
CA VAL A 17 -12.32 0.10 -4.02
C VAL A 17 -12.92 -0.35 -2.69
N HIS A 18 -14.21 -0.67 -2.68
CA HIS A 18 -14.88 -1.12 -1.46
C HIS A 18 -14.35 -2.46 -0.94
N GLN A 19 -13.89 -3.36 -1.83
CA GLN A 19 -13.32 -4.66 -1.48
C GLN A 19 -11.94 -4.46 -0.87
N THR A 20 -11.09 -3.64 -1.49
CA THR A 20 -9.79 -3.25 -0.93
C THR A 20 -9.95 -2.68 0.48
N ARG A 21 -10.81 -1.66 0.63
CA ARG A 21 -11.11 -1.03 1.93
C ARG A 21 -11.63 -2.04 2.96
N ALA A 22 -12.56 -2.91 2.57
CA ALA A 22 -13.12 -3.93 3.47
C ALA A 22 -12.04 -4.90 3.94
N ARG A 23 -11.16 -5.34 3.03
CA ARG A 23 -10.08 -6.26 3.36
C ARG A 23 -9.02 -5.59 4.24
N THR A 24 -8.68 -4.33 3.98
CA THR A 24 -7.80 -3.54 4.87
C THR A 24 -8.36 -3.48 6.29
N GLU A 25 -9.66 -3.22 6.45
CA GLU A 25 -10.31 -3.19 7.76
C GLU A 25 -10.25 -4.55 8.48
N GLU A 26 -10.47 -5.63 7.74
CA GLU A 26 -10.42 -7.00 8.26
C GLU A 26 -9.00 -7.38 8.73
N LEU A 27 -7.99 -7.13 7.89
CA LEU A 27 -6.57 -7.31 8.23
C LEU A 27 -6.18 -6.52 9.49
N PHE A 28 -6.66 -5.29 9.60
CA PHE A 28 -6.39 -4.46 10.76
C PHE A 28 -7.06 -5.03 12.02
N ARG A 29 -8.32 -5.47 11.92
CA ARG A 29 -9.05 -6.10 13.03
C ARG A 29 -8.35 -7.37 13.51
N GLU A 30 -7.90 -8.22 12.59
CA GLU A 30 -7.10 -9.41 12.89
C GLU A 30 -5.80 -9.04 13.62
N LEU A 31 -5.11 -8.00 13.16
CA LEU A 31 -3.91 -7.46 13.78
C LEU A 31 -4.16 -6.96 15.21
N LEU A 32 -5.23 -6.21 15.46
CA LEU A 32 -5.54 -5.73 16.81
C LEU A 32 -5.92 -6.88 17.74
N ALA A 33 -6.73 -7.82 17.24
CA ALA A 33 -7.19 -8.98 17.99
C ALA A 33 -6.01 -9.87 18.42
N ARG A 34 -5.09 -10.21 17.51
CA ARG A 34 -3.92 -11.05 17.83
C ARG A 34 -2.97 -10.39 18.84
N HIS A 35 -2.98 -9.06 18.94
CA HIS A 35 -2.22 -8.31 19.95
C HIS A 35 -2.99 -8.01 21.24
N GLY A 36 -4.25 -8.43 21.34
CA GLY A 36 -5.11 -8.15 22.51
C GLY A 36 -5.36 -6.65 22.71
N ILE A 37 -5.46 -5.90 21.62
CA ILE A 37 -5.80 -4.47 21.65
C ILE A 37 -7.31 -4.34 21.52
N ASP A 38 -7.96 -3.91 22.60
CA ASP A 38 -9.41 -3.72 22.67
C ASP A 38 -9.81 -2.37 22.06
N SER A 39 -9.79 -2.30 20.73
CA SER A 39 -10.25 -1.17 19.95
C SER A 39 -10.98 -1.63 18.69
N THR A 40 -11.96 -0.85 18.25
CA THR A 40 -12.56 -1.00 16.92
C THR A 40 -11.86 -0.09 15.93
N LEU A 41 -11.62 -0.61 14.72
CA LEU A 41 -11.15 0.20 13.61
C LEU A 41 -12.11 0.06 12.43
N ASP A 42 -12.60 1.21 11.95
CA ASP A 42 -13.41 1.30 10.74
C ASP A 42 -12.60 2.00 9.65
N VAL A 43 -12.59 1.43 8.45
CA VAL A 43 -11.91 2.03 7.29
C VAL A 43 -12.96 2.56 6.33
N THR A 44 -12.83 3.80 5.91
CA THR A 44 -13.75 4.46 4.97
C THR A 44 -12.98 4.92 3.73
N ALA A 45 -13.48 4.57 2.55
CA ALA A 45 -13.00 5.13 1.30
C ALA A 45 -13.80 6.39 0.95
N CYS A 46 -13.12 7.51 0.76
CA CYS A 46 -13.72 8.79 0.39
C CYS A 46 -12.95 9.47 -0.72
N TYR A 47 -13.62 10.36 -1.45
CA TYR A 47 -12.93 11.26 -2.38
C TYR A 47 -12.23 12.38 -1.61
N PRO A 48 -11.12 12.93 -2.14
CA PRO A 48 -10.53 14.15 -1.62
C PRO A 48 -11.57 15.27 -1.55
N ARG A 49 -11.41 16.13 -0.55
CA ARG A 49 -12.30 17.28 -0.34
C ARG A 49 -11.53 18.48 0.16
N GLU A 50 -12.08 19.65 -0.08
CA GLU A 50 -11.59 20.87 0.57
C GLU A 50 -12.08 20.97 2.02
N ARG A 51 -11.40 21.82 2.79
CA ARG A 51 -11.76 22.06 4.19
C ARG A 51 -13.14 22.74 4.26
N GLY A 52 -14.11 22.03 4.84
CA GLY A 52 -15.48 22.53 5.05
C GLY A 52 -16.52 21.89 4.15
N GLU A 53 -16.11 21.10 3.16
CA GLU A 53 -17.02 20.32 2.33
C GLU A 53 -17.50 19.05 3.04
N GLU A 54 -18.65 18.50 2.66
CA GLU A 54 -19.10 17.22 3.19
C GLU A 54 -18.23 16.06 2.70
N LEU A 55 -18.09 15.03 3.53
CA LEU A 55 -17.35 13.82 3.15
C LEU A 55 -18.14 13.04 2.09
N ARG A 56 -17.56 12.89 0.89
CA ARG A 56 -18.16 12.08 -0.18
C ARG A 56 -17.57 10.68 -0.17
N MET A 57 -18.39 9.70 0.15
CA MET A 57 -18.02 8.28 0.14
C MET A 57 -17.85 7.75 -1.29
N VAL A 58 -16.91 6.82 -1.48
CA VAL A 58 -16.77 6.12 -2.76
C VAL A 58 -17.89 5.07 -2.89
N PRO A 59 -18.67 5.07 -3.98
CA PRO A 59 -19.69 4.06 -4.23
C PRO A 59 -19.11 2.63 -4.33
N PRO A 60 -19.89 1.60 -3.97
CA PRO A 60 -19.39 0.22 -3.92
C PRO A 60 -19.05 -0.37 -5.29
N ASP A 61 -19.60 0.14 -6.38
CA ASP A 61 -19.35 -0.33 -7.75
C ASP A 61 -18.11 0.31 -8.41
N VAL A 62 -17.44 1.25 -7.73
CA VAL A 62 -16.21 1.88 -8.24
C VAL A 62 -15.05 0.90 -8.18
N ARG A 63 -14.40 0.71 -9.33
CA ARG A 63 -13.13 0.00 -9.48
C ARG A 63 -11.97 0.97 -9.38
N TRP A 64 -10.84 0.47 -8.93
CA TRP A 64 -9.57 1.15 -9.12
C TRP A 64 -9.36 1.44 -10.61
N THR A 65 -8.86 2.62 -10.93
CA THR A 65 -8.39 2.99 -12.26
C THR A 65 -7.28 4.01 -12.11
N PRO A 66 -6.33 4.09 -13.04
CA PRO A 66 -5.32 5.15 -12.97
C PRO A 66 -5.95 6.54 -12.96
N GLY A 67 -5.45 7.43 -12.08
CA GLY A 67 -5.99 8.77 -11.87
C GLY A 67 -7.25 8.85 -11.02
N LEU A 68 -7.73 7.74 -10.45
CA LEU A 68 -8.76 7.76 -9.43
C LEU A 68 -8.18 8.26 -8.10
N GLU A 69 -8.52 9.48 -7.72
CA GLU A 69 -8.10 10.05 -6.44
C GLU A 69 -9.07 9.65 -5.31
N ILE A 70 -8.56 8.92 -4.31
CA ILE A 70 -9.31 8.55 -3.11
C ILE A 70 -8.40 8.58 -1.87
N GLY A 71 -9.02 8.69 -0.70
CA GLY A 71 -8.36 8.49 0.59
C GLY A 71 -9.02 7.37 1.38
N PHE A 72 -8.21 6.64 2.14
CA PHE A 72 -8.70 5.72 3.17
C PHE A 72 -8.61 6.43 4.52
N GLY A 73 -9.75 6.80 5.09
CA GLY A 73 -9.82 7.34 6.43
C GLY A 73 -10.02 6.24 7.47
N TYR A 74 -9.34 6.38 8.59
CA TYR A 74 -9.35 5.43 9.70
C TYR A 74 -10.06 6.04 10.91
N TRP A 75 -11.09 5.38 11.41
CA TRP A 75 -11.78 5.73 12.65
C TRP A 75 -11.43 4.71 13.72
N LEU A 76 -10.82 5.18 14.80
CA LEU A 76 -10.45 4.36 15.94
C LEU A 76 -11.47 4.61 17.06
N ASN A 77 -12.17 3.56 17.49
CA ASN A 77 -13.24 3.64 18.50
C ASN A 77 -14.32 4.69 18.15
N GLY A 78 -14.67 4.78 16.86
CA GLY A 78 -15.65 5.74 16.35
C GLY A 78 -15.17 7.20 16.25
N VAL A 79 -13.93 7.49 16.64
CA VAL A 79 -13.31 8.80 16.52
C VAL A 79 -12.38 8.81 15.32
N TRP A 80 -12.47 9.83 14.47
CA TRP A 80 -11.53 9.96 13.36
C TRP A 80 -10.10 10.01 13.91
N ASP A 81 -9.23 9.14 13.37
CA ASP A 81 -7.83 9.11 13.73
C ASP A 81 -7.02 9.74 12.59
N SER A 82 -6.77 9.01 11.52
CA SER A 82 -5.84 9.41 10.46
C SER A 82 -6.32 8.90 9.10
N ASN A 83 -5.49 9.05 8.08
CA ASN A 83 -5.79 8.62 6.72
C ASN A 83 -4.52 8.14 5.99
N SER A 84 -4.72 7.34 4.95
CA SER A 84 -3.72 7.00 3.91
C SER A 84 -4.29 7.33 2.53
N TRP A 85 -3.43 7.31 1.52
CA TRP A 85 -3.72 7.77 0.17
C TRP A 85 -3.27 6.71 -0.84
N PRO A 86 -4.05 5.61 -0.97
CA PRO A 86 -3.76 4.61 -1.98
C PRO A 86 -4.16 5.16 -3.34
N GLU A 87 -3.26 5.04 -4.29
CA GLU A 87 -3.43 5.53 -5.65
C GLU A 87 -3.10 4.43 -6.65
N CYS A 88 -3.81 4.42 -7.77
CA CYS A 88 -3.43 3.62 -8.93
C CYS A 88 -2.74 4.54 -9.94
N LEU A 89 -1.51 4.22 -10.28
CA LEU A 89 -0.64 5.02 -11.13
C LEU A 89 -0.43 4.32 -12.47
N VAL A 90 -0.28 5.11 -13.54
CA VAL A 90 0.13 4.60 -14.85
C VAL A 90 1.64 4.41 -14.82
N ARG A 91 2.13 3.31 -15.41
CA ARG A 91 3.56 3.17 -15.72
C ARG A 91 3.97 4.26 -16.72
N ASP A 92 4.94 5.09 -16.35
CA ASP A 92 5.52 6.05 -17.28
C ASP A 92 6.51 5.36 -18.24
N ASP A 93 6.65 5.89 -19.44
CA ASP A 93 7.70 5.46 -20.36
C ASP A 93 9.09 5.82 -19.78
N ASP A 94 9.17 6.84 -18.91
CA ASP A 94 10.39 7.20 -18.17
C ASP A 94 10.78 6.14 -17.12
N ASP A 95 9.89 5.20 -16.77
CA ASP A 95 10.20 4.11 -15.84
C ASP A 95 10.92 2.93 -16.54
N LEU A 96 11.17 3.01 -17.84
CA LEU A 96 11.84 1.94 -18.61
C LEU A 96 13.36 2.12 -18.62
N ILE A 97 14.10 1.01 -18.64
CA ILE A 97 15.55 1.04 -18.82
C ILE A 97 15.87 1.30 -20.29
N TYR A 98 16.53 2.42 -20.59
CA TYR A 98 17.01 2.77 -21.92
C TYR A 98 18.49 2.43 -22.10
N GLU A 99 18.96 2.25 -23.35
CA GLU A 99 20.34 1.85 -23.64
C GLU A 99 21.42 2.79 -23.05
N ASP A 100 21.08 4.06 -22.83
CA ASP A 100 21.94 5.09 -22.28
C ASP A 100 21.81 5.28 -20.76
N ASP A 101 20.93 4.52 -20.10
CA ASP A 101 20.79 4.49 -18.65
C ASP A 101 22.00 3.77 -18.00
N PRO A 102 22.59 4.31 -16.91
CA PRO A 102 23.49 3.55 -16.05
C PRO A 102 23.03 2.12 -15.75
N ASP A 103 21.73 1.90 -15.54
CA ASP A 103 21.15 0.60 -15.23
C ASP A 103 21.22 -0.38 -16.41
N ALA A 104 21.27 0.11 -17.66
CA ALA A 104 21.44 -0.74 -18.83
C ALA A 104 22.81 -1.43 -18.87
N LEU A 105 23.85 -0.85 -18.25
CA LEU A 105 25.16 -1.49 -18.11
C LEU A 105 25.13 -2.61 -17.06
N ALA A 106 24.39 -2.41 -15.97
CA ALA A 106 24.25 -3.38 -14.90
C ALA A 106 23.32 -4.54 -15.29
N TYR A 107 22.26 -4.23 -16.04
CA TYR A 107 21.15 -5.13 -16.33
C TYR A 107 20.75 -5.13 -17.82
N PRO A 108 21.66 -5.50 -18.74
CA PRO A 108 21.43 -5.39 -20.18
C PRO A 108 20.25 -6.23 -20.71
N SER A 109 19.84 -7.28 -20.00
CA SER A 109 18.66 -8.09 -20.35
C SER A 109 17.32 -7.42 -20.04
N PHE A 110 17.33 -6.28 -19.35
CA PHE A 110 16.14 -5.53 -18.96
C PHE A 110 15.95 -4.23 -19.75
N ILE A 111 16.79 -3.95 -20.75
CA ILE A 111 16.60 -2.80 -21.66
C ILE A 111 15.22 -2.89 -22.32
N GLY A 112 14.48 -1.79 -22.29
CA GLY A 112 13.11 -1.66 -22.78
C GLY A 112 12.04 -2.20 -21.82
N ARG A 113 12.43 -2.66 -20.63
CA ARG A 113 11.53 -3.17 -19.58
C ARG A 113 11.52 -2.23 -18.39
N TRP A 114 10.57 -2.45 -17.48
CA TRP A 114 10.44 -1.65 -16.26
C TRP A 114 11.72 -1.66 -15.40
N GLY A 115 12.17 -0.49 -14.96
CA GLY A 115 13.41 -0.29 -14.19
C GLY A 115 13.41 -0.93 -12.80
N LEU A 116 12.24 -1.25 -12.26
CA LEU A 116 12.11 -1.98 -11.01
C LEU A 116 12.39 -3.49 -11.13
N LEU A 117 12.30 -4.07 -12.33
CA LEU A 117 12.36 -5.53 -12.49
C LEU A 117 13.70 -6.13 -12.07
N PRO A 118 14.88 -5.51 -12.36
CA PRO A 118 16.14 -5.99 -11.82
C PRO A 118 16.15 -6.09 -10.30
N GLU A 119 15.54 -5.13 -9.60
CA GLU A 119 15.44 -5.12 -8.14
C GLU A 119 14.57 -6.27 -7.62
N LEU A 120 13.62 -6.77 -8.39
CA LEU A 120 12.79 -7.92 -8.01
C LEU A 120 13.35 -9.27 -8.47
N ALA A 121 14.27 -9.27 -9.45
CA ALA A 121 14.79 -10.48 -10.08
C ALA A 121 15.63 -11.37 -9.15
N HIS A 122 16.09 -10.83 -8.02
CA HIS A 122 16.77 -11.63 -7.00
C HIS A 122 15.82 -12.62 -6.28
N ARG A 123 14.50 -12.34 -6.31
CA ARG A 123 13.47 -13.10 -5.59
C ARG A 123 12.46 -13.75 -6.53
N LEU A 124 12.07 -13.06 -7.60
CA LEU A 124 10.97 -13.49 -8.47
C LEU A 124 11.46 -14.32 -9.66
N ALA A 125 10.65 -15.31 -10.03
CA ALA A 125 10.87 -16.08 -11.24
C ALA A 125 10.65 -15.21 -12.50
N PRO A 126 11.36 -15.50 -13.62
CA PRO A 126 11.20 -14.75 -14.86
C PRO A 126 9.75 -14.63 -15.35
N GLU A 127 8.95 -15.69 -15.18
CA GLU A 127 7.55 -15.70 -15.60
C GLU A 127 6.71 -14.70 -14.80
N THR A 128 6.99 -14.53 -13.51
CA THR A 128 6.34 -13.51 -12.67
C THR A 128 6.76 -12.10 -13.07
N LEU A 129 8.05 -11.90 -13.38
CA LEU A 129 8.56 -10.62 -13.88
C LEU A 129 7.90 -10.24 -15.21
N ASP A 130 7.69 -11.20 -16.11
CA ASP A 130 7.01 -10.97 -17.39
C ASP A 130 5.53 -10.58 -17.20
N LEU A 131 4.84 -11.16 -16.22
CA LEU A 131 3.46 -10.75 -15.88
C LEU A 131 3.40 -9.31 -15.38
N ILE A 132 4.32 -8.93 -14.49
CA ILE A 132 4.46 -7.57 -13.95
C ILE A 132 4.79 -6.58 -15.08
N ASP A 133 5.77 -6.89 -15.92
CA ASP A 133 6.22 -6.03 -17.01
C ASP A 133 5.16 -5.83 -18.11
N ALA A 134 4.24 -6.79 -18.24
CA ALA A 134 3.10 -6.64 -19.14
C ALA A 134 2.05 -5.64 -18.61
N ARG A 135 2.13 -5.20 -17.35
CA ARG A 135 1.19 -4.23 -16.78
C ARG A 135 1.59 -2.81 -17.17
N ARG A 136 0.58 -1.94 -17.28
CA ARG A 136 0.75 -0.50 -17.50
C ARG A 136 0.32 0.34 -16.30
N HIS A 137 0.17 -0.31 -15.16
CA HIS A 137 -0.23 0.33 -13.92
C HIS A 137 0.37 -0.42 -12.73
N TYR A 138 0.43 0.29 -11.62
CA TYR A 138 0.74 -0.23 -10.29
C TYR A 138 -0.10 0.54 -9.28
N TRP A 139 -0.12 0.07 -8.04
CA TRP A 139 -0.64 0.88 -6.94
C TRP A 139 0.52 1.41 -6.13
N SER A 140 0.40 2.65 -5.68
CA SER A 140 1.30 3.23 -4.71
C SER A 140 0.48 3.71 -3.53
N GLU A 141 0.91 3.38 -2.33
CA GLU A 141 0.28 3.84 -1.12
C GLU A 141 1.25 4.75 -0.37
N TYR A 142 0.91 6.03 -0.38
CA TYR A 142 1.75 7.11 0.09
C TYR A 142 1.55 7.39 1.57
N ARG A 143 2.64 7.44 2.34
CA ARG A 143 2.57 7.95 3.70
C ARG A 143 3.86 8.56 4.25
N ASN A 144 3.70 9.54 5.13
CA ASN A 144 4.78 9.99 6.01
C ASN A 144 5.15 8.90 7.05
N ALA A 145 6.27 8.20 6.86
CA ALA A 145 6.88 7.37 7.90
C ALA A 145 6.96 8.11 9.24
N ALA A 146 6.77 7.38 10.35
CA ALA A 146 6.69 7.92 11.71
C ALA A 146 5.50 8.88 12.00
N GLY A 147 4.48 8.94 11.13
CA GLY A 147 3.21 9.63 11.43
C GLY A 147 2.32 8.89 12.45
N PRO A 148 1.01 9.20 12.52
CA PRO A 148 0.03 8.52 13.38
C PRO A 148 0.03 6.99 13.24
N ALA A 149 0.16 6.26 14.35
CA ALA A 149 0.35 4.81 14.36
C ALA A 149 -0.68 4.04 13.50
N VAL A 150 -1.96 4.45 13.52
CA VAL A 150 -3.02 3.78 12.75
C VAL A 150 -2.76 3.88 11.24
N ALA A 151 -2.56 5.09 10.69
CA ALA A 151 -2.22 5.22 9.29
C ALA A 151 -0.86 4.57 8.95
N SER A 152 0.11 4.56 9.89
CA SER A 152 1.42 3.92 9.67
C SER A 152 1.30 2.41 9.51
N THR A 153 0.31 1.82 10.15
CA THR A 153 0.01 0.42 9.97
C THR A 153 -0.88 0.21 8.75
N GLY A 154 -1.90 1.05 8.60
CA GLY A 154 -2.97 0.89 7.62
C GLY A 154 -2.51 0.98 6.16
N TYR A 155 -1.53 1.82 5.86
CA TYR A 155 -1.05 1.98 4.48
C TYR A 155 -0.40 0.67 3.95
N GLY A 156 0.42 -0.01 4.76
CA GLY A 156 0.91 -1.35 4.38
C GLY A 156 -0.19 -2.42 4.34
N LEU A 157 -1.23 -2.32 5.17
CA LEU A 157 -2.39 -3.24 5.09
C LEU A 157 -3.27 -2.97 3.86
N ALA A 158 -3.32 -1.73 3.37
CA ALA A 158 -3.98 -1.39 2.10
C ALA A 158 -3.19 -1.94 0.92
N ALA A 159 -1.86 -1.81 0.93
CA ALA A 159 -0.98 -2.44 -0.04
C ALA A 159 -1.11 -3.98 -0.04
N ALA A 160 -1.14 -4.61 1.14
CA ALA A 160 -1.36 -6.06 1.26
C ALA A 160 -2.71 -6.48 0.68
N ALA A 161 -3.80 -5.75 0.98
CA ALA A 161 -5.12 -6.04 0.42
C ALA A 161 -5.15 -5.92 -1.12
N LEU A 162 -4.41 -4.96 -1.69
CA LEU A 162 -4.25 -4.82 -3.15
C LEU A 162 -3.43 -5.97 -3.75
N ALA A 163 -2.35 -6.37 -3.08
CA ALA A 163 -1.52 -7.49 -3.49
C ALA A 163 -2.32 -8.81 -3.47
N GLU A 164 -3.07 -9.10 -2.41
CA GLU A 164 -3.98 -10.26 -2.34
C GLU A 164 -4.98 -10.27 -3.50
N ALA A 165 -5.60 -9.12 -3.80
CA ALA A 165 -6.65 -9.03 -4.81
C ALA A 165 -6.15 -9.16 -6.25
N THR A 166 -4.84 -8.98 -6.47
CA THR A 166 -4.24 -8.86 -7.81
C THR A 166 -3.13 -9.87 -8.07
N ASP A 167 -2.94 -10.82 -7.13
CA ASP A 167 -1.80 -11.74 -7.10
C ASP A 167 -0.47 -11.00 -7.28
N GLY A 168 -0.41 -9.80 -6.71
CA GLY A 168 0.69 -8.85 -6.87
C GLY A 168 1.78 -9.04 -5.82
N VAL A 169 2.90 -8.37 -6.07
CA VAL A 169 4.03 -8.31 -5.15
C VAL A 169 4.20 -6.92 -4.59
N ILE A 170 4.75 -6.83 -3.38
CA ILE A 170 4.91 -5.58 -2.64
C ILE A 170 6.38 -5.16 -2.70
N ALA A 171 6.65 -3.88 -2.90
CA ALA A 171 7.99 -3.32 -2.81
C ALA A 171 7.98 -1.90 -2.24
N SER A 172 9.13 -1.45 -1.76
CA SER A 172 9.38 -0.06 -1.40
C SER A 172 10.80 0.32 -1.79
N PHE A 173 10.93 1.42 -2.54
CA PHE A 173 12.22 1.94 -3.00
C PHE A 173 12.66 3.20 -2.24
N ASP A 174 11.79 3.76 -1.40
CA ASP A 174 12.08 4.91 -0.55
C ASP A 174 12.19 4.54 0.94
N SER A 175 12.45 3.25 1.21
CA SER A 175 12.74 2.70 2.55
C SER A 175 11.55 2.75 3.51
N ALA A 176 10.33 2.45 3.05
CA ALA A 176 9.21 2.10 3.94
C ALA A 176 9.53 0.86 4.79
N PHE A 177 10.35 -0.03 4.25
CA PHE A 177 10.92 -1.22 4.87
C PHE A 177 12.22 -1.63 4.16
N GLU A 178 12.91 -2.64 4.70
CA GLU A 178 14.18 -3.14 4.19
C GLU A 178 14.05 -3.78 2.81
N LEU A 179 15.02 -3.54 1.92
CA LEU A 179 15.02 -4.03 0.53
C LEU A 179 14.87 -5.56 0.40
N GLU A 180 15.22 -6.33 1.43
CA GLU A 180 15.07 -7.79 1.47
C GLU A 180 13.61 -8.27 1.42
N HIS A 181 12.66 -7.38 1.75
CA HIS A 181 11.23 -7.63 1.66
C HIS A 181 10.64 -7.27 0.29
N ASN A 182 11.42 -6.68 -0.63
CA ASN A 182 10.92 -6.38 -1.97
C ASN A 182 10.61 -7.66 -2.76
N GLY A 183 9.43 -7.68 -3.38
CA GLY A 183 8.93 -8.84 -4.11
C GLY A 183 8.18 -9.85 -3.24
N GLU A 184 7.87 -9.52 -1.99
CA GLU A 184 7.03 -10.37 -1.14
C GLU A 184 5.58 -10.42 -1.64
N THR A 185 4.99 -11.60 -1.50
CA THR A 185 3.53 -11.77 -1.60
C THR A 185 2.84 -11.10 -0.41
N ALA A 186 1.52 -10.91 -0.52
CA ALA A 186 0.76 -10.37 0.60
C ALA A 186 0.86 -11.25 1.87
N GLU A 187 0.89 -12.58 1.74
CA GLU A 187 1.00 -13.50 2.86
C GLU A 187 2.34 -13.31 3.60
N GLU A 188 3.44 -13.25 2.86
CA GLU A 188 4.79 -13.04 3.41
C GLU A 188 4.87 -11.67 4.10
N PHE A 189 4.39 -10.61 3.45
CA PHE A 189 4.40 -9.27 4.00
C PHE A 189 3.58 -9.14 5.29
N LEU A 190 2.37 -9.75 5.32
CA LEU A 190 1.49 -9.74 6.49
C LEU A 190 2.05 -10.53 7.67
N SER A 191 2.98 -11.46 7.43
CA SER A 191 3.62 -12.24 8.48
C SER A 191 4.47 -11.38 9.43
N TRP A 192 4.92 -10.20 8.99
CA TRP A 192 5.80 -9.34 9.79
C TRP A 192 5.35 -7.88 9.86
N TRP A 193 4.76 -7.29 8.81
CA TRP A 193 4.47 -5.85 8.74
C TRP A 193 3.71 -5.32 9.95
N GLY A 194 2.54 -5.91 10.21
CA GLY A 194 1.68 -5.47 11.31
C GLY A 194 2.37 -5.62 12.67
N ASP A 195 3.14 -6.69 12.88
CA ASP A 195 3.89 -6.90 14.12
C ASP A 195 5.00 -5.88 14.30
N HIS A 196 5.73 -5.59 13.23
CA HIS A 196 6.75 -4.57 13.21
C HIS A 196 6.17 -3.21 13.61
N GLN A 197 5.04 -2.81 13.02
CA GLN A 197 4.39 -1.53 13.35
C GLN A 197 3.89 -1.50 14.81
N ILE A 198 3.26 -2.58 15.31
CA ILE A 198 2.83 -2.64 16.72
C ILE A 198 4.03 -2.55 17.67
N ASN A 199 5.14 -3.20 17.35
CA ASN A 199 6.36 -3.16 18.17
C ASN A 199 7.00 -1.76 18.18
N PHE A 200 7.02 -1.08 17.03
CA PHE A 200 7.58 0.26 16.90
C PHE A 200 6.75 1.32 17.64
N TYR A 201 5.43 1.38 17.42
CA TYR A 201 4.57 2.40 18.04
C TYR A 201 4.13 2.07 19.47
N GLY A 202 4.08 0.77 19.79
CA GLY A 202 3.51 0.25 21.02
C GLY A 202 1.98 0.23 21.02
N LYS A 203 1.41 -0.79 21.68
CA LYS A 203 -0.04 -1.05 21.73
C LYS A 203 -0.90 0.14 22.19
N LYS A 204 -0.37 0.99 23.07
CA LYS A 204 -1.11 2.15 23.63
C LYS A 204 -1.57 3.13 22.55
N ARG A 205 -0.82 3.26 21.46
CA ARG A 205 -1.15 4.18 20.34
C ARG A 205 -2.35 3.74 19.52
N PHE A 206 -2.82 2.51 19.73
CA PHE A 206 -3.98 1.94 19.06
C PHE A 206 -5.20 1.86 19.99
N LEU A 207 -5.13 2.39 21.21
CA LEU A 207 -6.25 2.39 22.17
C LEU A 207 -7.16 3.61 22.04
N ARG A 208 -6.65 4.72 21.49
CA ARG A 208 -7.37 6.00 21.37
C ARG A 208 -6.86 6.77 20.17
N SER A 209 -7.72 7.60 19.59
CA SER A 209 -7.34 8.45 18.46
C SER A 209 -6.20 9.39 18.87
N HIS A 210 -5.28 9.65 17.96
CA HIS A 210 -4.18 10.59 18.19
C HIS A 210 -4.64 12.05 18.31
N TRP A 211 -5.89 12.35 17.93
CA TRP A 211 -6.52 13.65 18.18
C TRP A 211 -6.92 13.85 19.64
N GLU A 212 -7.32 12.77 20.33
CA GLU A 212 -7.67 12.83 21.74
C GLU A 212 -6.45 12.98 22.66
N ASN A 213 -5.25 12.73 22.14
CA ASN A 213 -3.99 12.91 22.87
C ASN A 213 -3.38 14.32 22.69
N GLN A 214 -4.01 15.20 21.91
CA GLN A 214 -3.55 16.57 21.65
C GLN A 214 -4.38 17.65 22.40
N SER A 215 -5.40 17.23 23.16
CA SER A 215 -6.19 18.06 24.08
C SER A 215 -5.74 17.87 25.52
#